data_AF-A0AAV3UUT4-F1
#
_entry.id   AF-A0AAV3UUT4-F1
#
_cell.length_a   1.000
_cell.length_b   1.000
_cell.length_c   1.000
_cell.angle_alpha   90.00
_cell.angle_beta   90.00
_cell.angle_gamma   90.00
#
_symmetry.space_group_name_H-M   'P 1'
#
loop_
_entity.id
_entity.type
_entity.pdbx_description
1 polymer ?
#
loop_
_entity_poly.entity_id
_entity_poly.type
_entity_poly.pdbx_seq_one_letter_code
_entity_poly.pdbx_strand_id
1 'polypeptide(L)'
;MYTPRSRFNRSGHRSSPKQNENIDKQIRVLHQAMALKLIAQPQLRQQVIDTIESRYQNGLLRHGGYLVWICLMECIEESPDDFIQGVIADTPQMRKLRRKTPFINVLTEQERQHALHNIIL
;
A
#
# COMPACT_ATOMS: atom_id res chain seq x y z
N MET A 1 -40.30 -14.86 23.99
CA MET A 1 -40.18 -13.47 23.50
C MET A 1 -38.94 -13.37 22.63
N TYR A 2 -39.08 -13.13 21.33
CA TYR A 2 -37.97 -12.97 20.39
C TYR A 2 -37.75 -11.47 20.16
N THR A 3 -36.56 -10.95 20.50
CA THR A 3 -36.16 -9.57 20.19
C THR A 3 -35.38 -9.57 18.86
N PRO A 4 -35.84 -8.87 17.81
CA PRO A 4 -35.08 -8.77 16.58
C PRO A 4 -33.82 -7.92 16.81
N ARG A 5 -32.66 -8.44 16.39
CA ARG A 5 -31.40 -7.69 16.34
C ARG A 5 -31.56 -6.56 15.32
N SER A 6 -31.71 -5.33 15.81
CA SER A 6 -31.69 -4.15 14.97
C SER A 6 -30.33 -4.04 14.25
N ARG A 7 -30.34 -4.17 12.92
CA ARG A 7 -29.26 -3.73 12.02
C ARG A 7 -29.31 -2.20 11.97
N PHE A 8 -28.97 -1.53 13.08
CA PHE A 8 -28.63 -0.12 13.01
C PHE A 8 -27.34 0.00 12.19
N ASN A 9 -27.55 0.48 10.98
CA ASN A 9 -26.56 0.87 10.01
C ASN A 9 -25.52 1.74 10.72
N ARG A 10 -24.31 1.22 10.96
CA ARG A 10 -23.19 2.05 11.39
C ARG A 10 -22.83 2.92 10.19
N SER A 11 -23.50 4.06 10.07
CA SER A 11 -23.08 5.17 9.23
C SER A 11 -21.80 5.76 9.84
N GLY A 12 -20.71 4.99 9.77
CA GLY A 12 -19.38 5.52 9.97
C GLY A 12 -19.19 6.65 8.97
N HIS A 13 -18.70 7.77 9.45
CA HIS A 13 -18.39 8.96 8.68
C HIS A 13 -17.69 8.58 7.36
N ARG A 14 -18.44 8.53 6.25
CA ARG A 14 -17.87 8.22 4.93
C ARG A 14 -17.17 9.48 4.47
N SER A 15 -15.84 9.40 4.35
CA SER A 15 -15.03 10.47 3.77
C SER A 15 -15.59 10.85 2.39
N SER A 16 -15.62 12.15 2.10
CA SER A 16 -16.11 12.63 0.82
C SER A 16 -15.26 12.10 -0.35
N PRO A 17 -15.78 12.04 -1.59
CA PRO A 17 -15.01 11.63 -2.76
C PRO A 17 -13.69 12.41 -2.89
N LYS A 18 -13.72 13.74 -2.68
CA LYS A 18 -12.53 14.60 -2.71
C LYS A 18 -11.51 14.25 -1.62
N GLN A 19 -11.96 13.93 -0.41
CA GLN A 19 -11.07 13.49 0.67
C GLN A 19 -10.40 12.15 0.33
N ASN A 20 -11.14 11.21 -0.25
CA ASN A 20 -10.59 9.92 -0.67
C ASN A 20 -9.54 10.08 -1.77
N GLU A 21 -9.74 10.99 -2.72
CA GLU A 21 -8.76 11.31 -3.77
C GLU A 21 -7.47 11.88 -3.19
N ASN A 22 -7.57 12.81 -2.24
CA ASN A 22 -6.39 13.38 -1.57
C ASN A 22 -5.60 12.32 -0.78
N ILE A 23 -6.30 11.41 -0.08
CA ILE A 23 -5.67 10.28 0.60
C ILE A 23 -4.96 9.37 -0.42
N ASP A 24 -5.59 9.04 -1.54
CA ASP A 24 -4.98 8.19 -2.57
C ASP A 24 -3.72 8.82 -3.20
N LYS A 25 -3.72 10.15 -3.39
CA LYS A 25 -2.53 10.91 -3.82
C LYS A 25 -1.39 10.82 -2.81
N GLN A 26 -1.68 11.05 -1.54
CA GLN A 26 -0.68 10.94 -0.46
C GLN A 26 -0.11 9.51 -0.38
N ILE A 27 -0.98 8.49 -0.42
CA ILE A 27 -0.58 7.09 -0.43
C ILE A 27 0.33 6.79 -1.63
N ARG A 28 0.01 7.30 -2.83
CA ARG A 28 0.82 7.08 -4.04
C ARG A 28 2.22 7.66 -3.89
N VAL A 29 2.36 8.87 -3.35
CA VAL A 29 3.66 9.51 -3.13
C VAL A 29 4.48 8.78 -2.08
N LEU A 30 3.85 8.34 -0.99
CA LEU A 30 4.52 7.49 -0.01
C LEU A 30 5.04 6.18 -0.63
N HIS A 31 4.27 5.57 -1.53
CA HIS A 31 4.70 4.35 -2.23
C HIS A 31 5.83 4.60 -3.20
N GLN A 32 5.88 5.77 -3.86
CA GLN A 32 7.02 6.16 -4.68
C GLN A 32 8.29 6.25 -3.84
N ALA A 33 8.23 6.91 -2.68
CA ALA A 33 9.37 7.00 -1.75
C ALA A 33 9.80 5.62 -1.21
N MET A 34 8.84 4.74 -0.88
CA MET A 34 9.12 3.36 -0.48
C MET A 34 9.82 2.58 -1.59
N ALA A 35 9.34 2.67 -2.83
CA ALA A 35 9.92 1.97 -3.98
C ALA A 35 11.38 2.42 -4.20
N LEU A 36 11.63 3.73 -4.21
CA LEU A 36 12.98 4.28 -4.34
C LEU A 36 13.91 3.79 -3.22
N LYS A 37 13.41 3.72 -1.98
CA LYS A 37 14.20 3.22 -0.84
C LYS A 37 14.51 1.73 -0.97
N LEU A 38 13.56 0.91 -1.43
CA LEU A 38 13.78 -0.54 -1.63
C LEU A 38 14.76 -0.83 -2.77
N ILE A 39 14.82 0.03 -3.79
CA ILE A 39 15.84 -0.04 -4.84
C ILE A 39 17.21 0.28 -4.22
N ALA A 40 17.31 1.40 -3.50
CA ALA A 40 18.58 1.87 -2.92
C ALA A 40 19.10 1.02 -1.74
N GLN A 41 18.23 0.28 -1.04
CA GLN A 41 18.56 -0.48 0.16
C GLN A 41 18.06 -1.93 0.04
N PRO A 42 18.79 -2.80 -0.69
CA PRO A 42 18.38 -4.20 -0.91
C PRO A 42 18.13 -4.99 0.36
N GLN A 43 18.82 -4.67 1.46
CA GLN A 43 18.66 -5.31 2.76
C GLN A 43 17.24 -5.19 3.35
N LEU A 44 16.42 -4.23 2.90
CA LEU A 44 15.04 -4.08 3.35
C LEU A 44 14.06 -5.01 2.62
N ARG A 45 14.44 -5.60 1.49
CA ARG A 45 13.55 -6.35 0.60
C ARG A 45 13.03 -7.63 1.26
N GLN A 46 13.91 -8.36 1.96
CA GLN A 46 13.52 -9.62 2.60
C GLN A 46 12.40 -9.42 3.63
N GLN A 47 12.50 -8.38 4.47
CA GLN A 47 11.44 -8.07 5.44
C GLN A 47 10.08 -7.80 4.76
N VAL A 48 10.09 -7.15 3.59
CA VAL A 48 8.87 -6.90 2.81
C VAL A 48 8.30 -8.20 2.26
N ILE A 49 9.16 -9.07 1.70
CA ILE A 49 8.77 -10.39 1.20
C ILE A 49 8.17 -11.24 2.34
N ASP A 50 8.82 -11.30 3.50
CA ASP A 50 8.33 -12.01 4.67
C ASP A 50 6.96 -11.48 5.14
N THR A 51 6.75 -10.17 5.04
CA THR A 51 5.46 -9.54 5.36
C THR A 51 4.38 -9.93 4.34
N ILE A 52 4.71 -10.00 3.05
CA ILE A 52 3.79 -10.44 1.99
C ILE A 52 3.36 -11.89 2.25
N GLU A 53 4.35 -12.77 2.45
CA GLU A 53 4.14 -14.20 2.69
C GLU A 53 3.32 -14.44 3.96
N SER A 54 3.71 -13.82 5.08
CA SER A 54 2.99 -13.93 6.35
C SER A 54 1.53 -13.48 6.21
N ARG A 55 1.27 -12.35 5.54
CA ARG A 55 -0.12 -11.90 5.33
C ARG A 55 -0.91 -12.84 4.44
N TYR A 56 -0.29 -13.44 3.42
CA TYR A 56 -0.95 -14.41 2.56
C TYR A 56 -1.29 -15.69 3.32
N GLN A 57 -0.32 -16.28 4.03
CA GLN A 57 -0.49 -17.48 4.84
C GLN A 57 -1.55 -17.31 5.94
N ASN A 58 -1.63 -16.12 6.55
CA ASN A 58 -2.63 -15.81 7.57
C ASN A 58 -3.99 -15.34 7.01
N GLY A 59 -4.20 -15.38 5.69
CA GLY A 59 -5.46 -14.96 5.05
C GLY A 59 -5.76 -13.46 5.09
N LEU A 60 -4.76 -12.64 5.45
CA LEU A 60 -4.84 -11.17 5.48
C LEU A 60 -4.61 -10.53 4.10
N LEU A 61 -4.02 -11.29 3.17
CA LEU A 61 -3.81 -10.92 1.77
C LEU A 61 -4.46 -11.97 0.87
N ARG A 62 -5.30 -11.54 -0.09
CA ARG A 62 -5.91 -12.46 -1.07
C ARG A 62 -4.88 -12.84 -2.14
N HIS A 63 -5.04 -14.03 -2.73
CA HIS A 63 -4.16 -14.56 -3.77
C HIS A 63 -3.81 -13.55 -4.89
N GLY A 64 -4.80 -12.85 -5.46
CA GLY A 64 -4.52 -11.85 -6.50
C GLY A 64 -3.69 -10.65 -6.02
N GLY A 65 -3.80 -10.26 -4.74
CA GLY A 65 -2.93 -9.23 -4.16
C GLY A 65 -1.54 -9.77 -3.84
N TYR A 66 -1.44 -11.03 -3.42
CA TYR A 66 -0.18 -11.73 -3.22
C TYR A 66 0.64 -11.76 -4.51
N LEU A 67 0.06 -12.26 -5.62
CA LEU A 67 0.74 -12.33 -6.91
C LEU A 67 1.25 -10.96 -7.39
N VAL A 68 0.42 -9.91 -7.27
CA VAL A 68 0.85 -8.56 -7.67
C VAL A 68 2.05 -8.10 -6.86
N TRP A 69 2.03 -8.24 -5.53
CA TRP A 69 3.13 -7.74 -4.71
C TRP A 69 4.42 -8.55 -4.88
N ILE A 70 4.32 -9.89 -4.96
CA ILE A 70 5.51 -10.72 -5.09
C ILE A 70 6.19 -10.53 -6.45
N CYS A 71 5.42 -10.49 -7.55
CA CYS A 71 5.97 -10.22 -8.88
C CYS A 71 6.61 -8.83 -8.97
N LEU A 72 6.03 -7.81 -8.33
CA LEU A 72 6.67 -6.48 -8.26
C LEU A 72 8.02 -6.55 -7.54
N MET A 73 8.10 -7.28 -6.42
CA MET A 73 9.36 -7.43 -5.69
C MET A 73 10.43 -8.16 -6.52
N GLU A 74 10.04 -9.11 -7.38
CA GLU A 74 10.96 -9.80 -8.30
C GLU A 74 11.54 -8.86 -9.37
N CYS A 75 10.76 -7.89 -9.85
CA CYS A 75 11.22 -6.92 -10.86
C CYS A 75 12.32 -5.97 -10.35
N ILE A 76 12.49 -5.81 -9.03
CA ILE A 76 13.29 -4.71 -8.47
C ILE A 76 14.77 -4.72 -8.88
N GLU A 77 15.34 -5.88 -9.18
CA GLU A 77 16.75 -6.02 -9.57
C GLU A 77 16.96 -5.85 -11.06
N GLU A 78 16.15 -6.51 -11.89
CA GLU A 78 16.31 -6.53 -13.34
C GLU A 78 15.66 -5.33 -14.02
N SER A 79 14.56 -4.83 -13.45
CA SER A 79 13.71 -3.79 -14.03
C SER A 79 13.18 -2.83 -12.95
N PRO A 80 14.08 -2.06 -12.29
CA PRO A 80 13.70 -1.14 -11.20
C PRO A 80 12.67 -0.09 -11.64
N ASP A 81 12.70 0.34 -12.90
CA ASP A 81 11.71 1.26 -13.46
C ASP A 81 10.32 0.62 -13.54
N ASP A 82 10.22 -0.63 -13.99
CA ASP A 82 8.95 -1.38 -14.04
C ASP A 82 8.40 -1.63 -12.63
N PHE A 83 9.28 -1.93 -11.67
CA PHE A 83 8.92 -2.02 -10.26
C PHE A 83 8.28 -0.71 -9.76
N ILE A 84 8.93 0.44 -9.99
CA ILE A 84 8.38 1.74 -9.60
C ILE A 84 7.02 1.95 -10.26
N GLN A 85 6.95 1.84 -11.60
CA GLN A 85 5.72 2.09 -12.36
C GLN A 85 4.57 1.20 -11.90
N GLY A 86 4.84 -0.09 -11.65
CA GLY A 86 3.87 -1.03 -11.13
C GLY A 86 3.37 -0.65 -9.73
N VAL A 87 4.27 -0.31 -8.81
CA VAL A 87 3.92 0.14 -7.45
C VAL A 87 3.05 1.40 -7.47
N ILE A 88 3.39 2.39 -8.33
CA ILE A 88 2.71 3.68 -8.37
C ILE A 88 1.56 3.76 -9.40
N ALA A 89 1.24 2.68 -10.10
CA ALA A 89 0.24 2.69 -11.17
C ALA A 89 -1.12 3.25 -10.70
N ASP A 90 -1.76 4.08 -11.52
CA ASP A 90 -3.04 4.72 -11.19
C ASP A 90 -4.25 3.91 -11.65
N THR A 91 -4.27 2.63 -11.30
CA THR A 91 -5.39 1.74 -11.59
C THR A 91 -6.29 1.61 -10.35
N PRO A 92 -7.62 1.36 -10.52
CA PRO A 92 -8.51 1.08 -9.39
C PRO A 92 -8.05 -0.09 -8.53
N GLN A 93 -7.40 -1.10 -9.13
CA GLN A 93 -6.83 -2.25 -8.42
C GLN A 93 -5.64 -1.82 -7.56
N MET A 94 -4.66 -1.10 -8.13
CA MET A 94 -3.48 -0.67 -7.38
C MET A 94 -3.79 0.34 -6.29
N ARG A 95 -4.76 1.25 -6.49
CA ARG A 95 -5.26 2.12 -5.40
C ARG A 95 -5.77 1.31 -4.22
N LYS A 96 -6.57 0.26 -4.46
CA LYS A 96 -7.07 -0.64 -3.40
C LYS A 96 -5.94 -1.39 -2.70
N LEU A 97 -4.96 -1.88 -3.47
CA LEU A 97 -3.81 -2.62 -2.92
C LEU A 97 -2.93 -1.71 -2.05
N ARG A 98 -2.59 -0.50 -2.52
CA ARG A 98 -1.76 0.46 -1.75
C ARG A 98 -2.38 0.84 -0.40
N ARG A 99 -3.72 0.92 -0.30
CA ARG A 99 -4.42 1.16 0.99
C ARG A 99 -4.22 0.05 2.02
N LYS A 100 -3.75 -1.14 1.60
CA LYS A 100 -3.46 -2.30 2.46
C LYS A 100 -2.04 -2.83 2.20
N THR A 101 -1.12 -1.92 1.94
CA THR A 101 0.23 -2.23 1.49
C THR A 101 1.01 -3.12 2.47
N PRO A 102 1.82 -4.07 1.98
CA PRO A 102 2.79 -4.81 2.79
C PRO A 102 4.07 -4.03 3.09
N PHE A 103 4.28 -2.83 2.51
CA PHE A 103 5.50 -2.02 2.69
C PHE A 103 5.54 -1.28 4.04
N ILE A 104 5.17 -1.98 5.13
CA ILE A 104 5.21 -1.43 6.48
C ILE A 104 6.65 -1.25 6.94
N ASN A 105 6.92 -0.20 7.72
CA ASN A 105 8.23 0.12 8.28
C ASN A 105 9.36 0.33 7.25
N VAL A 106 9.04 0.45 5.95
CA VAL A 106 10.03 0.81 4.91
C VAL A 106 10.50 2.25 5.12
N LEU A 107 9.58 3.17 5.36
CA LEU A 107 9.89 4.56 5.68
C LEU A 107 9.89 4.79 7.20
N THR A 108 10.86 5.56 7.68
CA THR A 108 10.82 6.19 9.01
C THR A 108 9.79 7.31 9.03
N GLU A 109 9.40 7.77 10.21
CA GLU A 109 8.45 8.88 10.31
C GLU A 109 9.01 10.17 9.67
N GLN A 110 10.31 10.44 9.82
CA GLN A 110 10.96 11.58 9.18
C GLN A 110 10.88 11.50 7.65
N GLU A 111 11.16 10.32 7.07
CA GLU A 111 11.06 10.11 5.62
C GLU A 111 9.62 10.23 5.11
N ARG A 112 8.64 9.74 5.89
CA ARG A 112 7.21 9.92 5.57
C ARG A 112 6.82 11.39 5.50
N GLN A 113 7.21 12.18 6.50
CA GLN A 113 6.92 13.61 6.54
C GLN A 113 7.60 14.33 5.37
N HIS A 114 8.86 14.00 5.08
CA HIS A 114 9.59 14.57 3.95
C HIS A 114 8.90 14.27 2.60
N ALA A 115 8.47 13.02 2.39
CA ALA A 115 7.78 12.63 1.17
C ALA A 115 6.43 13.36 0.99
N LEU A 116 5.68 13.57 2.07
CA LEU A 116 4.37 14.24 2.02
C LEU A 116 4.48 15.76 1.89
N HIS A 117 5.57 16.37 2.39
CA HIS A 117 5.80 17.81 2.30
C HIS A 117 5.81 18.30 0.84
N ASN A 118 6.38 17.50 -0.06
CA ASN A 118 6.49 17.79 -1.50
C ASN A 118 5.14 17.81 -2.25
N ILE A 119 4.02 17.49 -1.59
CA ILE A 119 2.66 17.51 -2.17
C ILE A 119 1.89 18.77 -1.76
N ILE A 120 2.31 19.43 -0.67
CA ILE A 120 1.56 20.51 -0.01
C ILE A 120 2.04 21.91 -0.45
N LEU A 121 3.16 21.98 -1.18
CA LEU A 121 3.69 23.18 -1.85
C LEU A 121 3.41 23.11 -3.36
#